data_AF-A0A2C1KS03-F1
#
_entry.id   AF-A0A2C1KS03-F1
#
_cell.length_a   1.000
_cell.length_b   1.000
_cell.length_c   1.000
_cell.angle_alpha   90.00
_cell.angle_beta   90.00
_cell.angle_gamma   90.00
#
_symmetry.space_group_name_H-M   'P 1'
#
loop_
_entity.id
_entity.type
_entity.pdbx_description
1 polymer ?
#
loop_
_entity_poly.entity_id
_entity_poly.type
_entity_poly.pdbx_seq_one_letter_code
_entity_poly.pdbx_strand_id
1 'polypeptide(L)'
;MFALLIASFFFLITSFIFPREKLNYYFLLISFILAIIGFFVVPNNTMDLYKHYQVLEAIRISGIEVVSNHNYYDSLPIFRIYFYLISFLQYNGFLPAITVFITYALTFKTIYKLGIRYNVSKLGMLLAMLFFVGTFNYLGLLSGIRNMLAFSVFAYFLYIDLVEKKNSLFCWLIYILLCFFHSSTVVLVLFRLLLYLYNKFTGKIINIVLIAWSFGSFMIINMLDSLTDIKLFKLLIMQIEGYSTLDYYPIIPAISKYLILITIMITFLYFMNVNKSIKELKGITRFSALIIAFTIGSITNYHIFVRFVNFLIFLSPIYIMLISKNIYPYTSEVNHAAITWRQTSKNKKLTKSILVLLIISISLLSILYLFVFQYRYIQFS
;
A
#
# COMPACT_ATOMS: atom_id res chain seq x y z
N MET A 1 12.71 -7.56 18.36
CA MET A 1 12.13 -8.66 17.55
C MET A 1 10.83 -9.20 18.16
N PHE A 2 10.83 -9.96 19.26
CA PHE A 2 9.63 -10.61 19.82
C PHE A 2 8.44 -9.67 20.14
N ALA A 3 8.71 -8.42 20.52
CA ALA A 3 7.68 -7.43 20.81
C ALA A 3 6.70 -7.20 19.65
N LEU A 4 7.17 -7.12 18.39
CA LEU A 4 6.29 -6.93 17.22
C LEU A 4 5.42 -8.16 16.93
N LEU A 5 5.96 -9.37 17.17
CA LEU A 5 5.22 -10.63 16.94
C LEU A 5 4.12 -10.77 17.99
N ILE A 6 4.51 -10.59 19.25
CA ILE A 6 3.60 -10.63 20.40
C ILE A 6 2.55 -9.55 20.23
N ALA A 7 2.91 -8.33 19.87
CA ALA A 7 1.97 -7.25 19.60
C ALA A 7 0.99 -7.63 18.47
N SER A 8 1.47 -8.21 17.37
CA SER A 8 0.60 -8.62 16.25
C SER A 8 -0.43 -9.68 16.66
N PHE A 9 -0.01 -10.71 17.40
CA PHE A 9 -0.94 -11.73 17.92
C PHE A 9 -1.87 -11.18 19.00
N PHE A 10 -1.34 -10.38 19.93
CA PHE A 10 -2.12 -9.70 20.95
C PHE A 10 -3.20 -8.81 20.33
N PHE A 11 -2.86 -8.08 19.25
CA PHE A 11 -3.82 -7.26 18.53
C PHE A 11 -4.88 -8.09 17.79
N LEU A 12 -4.58 -9.29 17.34
CA LEU A 12 -5.61 -10.14 16.75
C LEU A 12 -6.56 -10.67 17.84
N ILE A 13 -6.03 -11.13 18.96
CA ILE A 13 -6.81 -11.72 20.05
C ILE A 13 -7.69 -10.65 20.73
N THR A 14 -7.13 -9.50 21.11
CA THR A 14 -7.88 -8.44 21.80
C THR A 14 -8.92 -7.76 20.91
N SER A 15 -8.77 -7.85 19.57
CA SER A 15 -9.80 -7.35 18.65
C SER A 15 -11.16 -8.03 18.83
N PHE A 16 -11.19 -9.26 19.37
CA PHE A 16 -12.43 -9.98 19.63
C PHE A 16 -13.27 -9.36 20.76
N ILE A 17 -12.64 -8.58 21.65
CA ILE A 17 -13.31 -7.87 22.75
C ILE A 17 -14.13 -6.68 22.24
N PHE A 18 -13.67 -5.99 21.20
CA PHE A 18 -14.31 -4.78 20.71
C PHE A 18 -15.50 -5.07 19.79
N PRO A 19 -16.70 -4.48 20.00
CA PRO A 19 -17.79 -4.62 19.06
C PRO A 19 -17.45 -3.97 17.71
N ARG A 20 -18.12 -4.43 16.65
CA ARG A 20 -17.84 -4.04 15.26
C ARG A 20 -17.86 -2.50 15.08
N GLU A 21 -18.83 -1.86 15.70
CA GLU A 21 -19.10 -0.42 15.62
C GLU A 21 -17.97 0.40 16.24
N LYS A 22 -17.23 -0.18 17.21
CA LYS A 22 -16.14 0.46 17.96
C LYS A 22 -14.74 0.05 17.47
N LEU A 23 -14.64 -0.72 16.38
CA LEU A 23 -13.35 -1.14 15.83
C LEU A 23 -12.46 0.02 15.37
N ASN A 24 -13.02 1.20 15.08
CA ASN A 24 -12.23 2.39 14.77
C ASN A 24 -11.31 2.81 15.94
N TYR A 25 -11.81 2.81 17.18
CA TYR A 25 -11.02 3.15 18.36
C TYR A 25 -9.93 2.11 18.58
N TYR A 26 -10.27 0.84 18.36
CA TYR A 26 -9.34 -0.26 18.45
C TYR A 26 -8.19 -0.14 17.44
N PHE A 27 -8.52 0.15 16.18
CA PHE A 27 -7.53 0.40 15.13
C PHE A 27 -6.66 1.63 15.40
N LEU A 28 -7.23 2.69 15.98
CA LEU A 28 -6.47 3.87 16.38
C LEU A 28 -5.47 3.52 17.49
N LEU A 29 -5.90 2.75 18.50
CA LEU A 29 -5.04 2.27 19.58
C LEU A 29 -3.87 1.44 19.05
N ILE A 30 -4.13 0.48 18.14
CA ILE A 30 -3.06 -0.30 17.49
C ILE A 30 -2.07 0.60 16.76
N SER A 31 -2.58 1.58 16.01
CA SER A 31 -1.73 2.52 15.26
C SER A 31 -0.81 3.31 16.20
N PHE A 32 -1.32 3.69 17.38
CA PHE A 32 -0.55 4.37 18.40
C PHE A 32 0.51 3.47 19.06
N ILE A 33 0.15 2.23 19.40
CA ILE A 33 1.12 1.28 19.98
C ILE A 33 2.24 0.96 18.99
N LEU A 34 1.90 0.74 17.71
CA LEU A 34 2.91 0.57 16.67
C LEU A 34 3.80 1.81 16.55
N ALA A 35 3.23 3.02 16.58
CA ALA A 35 4.02 4.25 16.57
C ALA A 35 4.99 4.35 17.75
N ILE A 36 4.56 3.98 18.96
CA ILE A 36 5.44 3.91 20.14
C ILE A 36 6.58 2.92 19.91
N ILE A 37 6.29 1.74 19.36
CA ILE A 37 7.34 0.77 19.02
C ILE A 37 8.34 1.40 18.03
N GLY A 38 7.84 2.12 17.01
CA GLY A 38 8.67 2.82 16.04
C GLY A 38 9.54 3.93 16.64
N PHE A 39 9.06 4.60 17.70
CA PHE A 39 9.79 5.65 18.40
C PHE A 39 11.11 5.14 19.00
N PHE A 40 11.08 3.95 19.60
CA PHE A 40 12.24 3.37 20.28
C PHE A 40 13.20 2.62 19.33
N VAL A 41 12.98 2.66 18.01
CA VAL A 41 13.87 1.95 17.07
C VAL A 41 15.18 2.70 16.90
N VAL A 42 16.27 1.95 17.08
CA VAL A 42 17.64 2.38 16.78
C VAL A 42 18.02 1.87 15.40
N PRO A 43 18.25 2.74 14.40
CA PRO A 43 18.60 2.31 13.06
C PRO A 43 20.08 1.91 12.98
N ASN A 44 20.37 0.87 12.20
CA ASN A 44 21.75 0.56 11.82
C ASN A 44 22.22 1.50 10.68
N ASN A 45 23.53 1.57 10.44
CA ASN A 45 24.11 2.44 9.42
C ASN A 45 23.72 2.07 7.97
N THR A 46 23.18 0.87 7.72
CA THR A 46 22.72 0.43 6.40
C THR A 46 21.27 0.82 6.10
N MET A 47 20.50 1.21 7.12
CA MET A 47 19.12 1.67 6.98
C MET A 47 19.05 3.12 6.50
N ASP A 48 18.08 3.40 5.63
CA ASP A 48 17.75 4.77 5.22
C ASP A 48 17.32 5.64 6.42
N LEU A 49 16.74 5.02 7.45
CA LEU A 49 16.38 5.70 8.70
C LEU A 49 17.59 6.37 9.38
N TYR A 50 18.77 5.72 9.34
CA TYR A 50 20.00 6.30 9.89
C TYR A 50 20.40 7.57 9.14
N LYS A 51 20.35 7.54 7.81
CA LYS A 51 20.60 8.73 6.97
C LYS A 51 19.57 9.82 7.24
N HIS A 52 18.31 9.44 7.44
CA HIS A 52 17.25 10.39 7.80
C HIS A 52 17.48 11.06 9.15
N TYR A 53 18.02 10.33 10.14
CA TYR A 53 18.41 10.92 11.43
C TYR A 53 19.53 11.94 11.27
N GLN A 54 20.55 11.64 10.45
CA GLN A 54 21.61 12.61 10.15
C GLN A 54 21.08 13.88 9.50
N VAL A 55 20.13 13.75 8.56
CA VAL A 55 19.47 14.91 7.93
C VAL A 55 18.67 15.71 8.96
N LEU A 56 17.94 15.07 9.87
CA LEU A 56 17.21 15.76 10.93
C LEU A 56 18.13 16.55 11.85
N GLU A 57 19.25 15.97 12.30
CA GLU A 57 20.21 16.69 13.13
C GLU A 57 20.82 17.88 12.40
N ALA A 58 21.17 17.71 11.12
CA ALA A 58 21.72 18.80 10.34
C ALA A 58 20.71 19.96 10.17
N ILE A 59 19.41 19.66 10.04
CA ILE A 59 18.36 20.69 10.05
C ILE A 59 18.27 21.39 11.40
N ARG A 60 18.39 20.68 12.53
CA ARG A 60 18.34 21.30 13.86
C ARG A 60 19.50 22.27 14.09
N ILE A 61 20.68 21.95 13.58
CA ILE A 61 21.89 22.76 13.75
C ILE A 61 21.89 23.97 12.79
N SER A 62 21.56 23.74 11.52
CA SER A 62 21.84 24.71 10.44
C SER A 62 20.60 25.15 9.66
N GLY A 63 19.40 24.72 10.08
CA GLY A 63 18.14 25.09 9.44
C GLY A 63 17.84 24.35 8.12
N ILE A 64 16.76 24.75 7.46
CA ILE A 64 16.21 24.06 6.27
C ILE A 64 17.11 24.17 5.02
N GLU A 65 18.05 25.12 5.00
CA GLU A 65 18.95 25.35 3.87
C GLU A 65 19.84 24.14 3.58
N VAL A 66 20.23 23.38 4.61
CA VAL A 66 21.03 22.16 4.44
C VAL A 66 20.36 21.14 3.53
N VAL A 67 19.04 20.98 3.65
CA VAL A 67 18.28 20.04 2.80
C VAL A 67 18.05 20.63 1.42
N SER A 68 18.03 21.96 1.32
CA SER A 68 17.82 22.67 0.06
C SER A 68 19.04 22.61 -0.87
N ASN A 69 20.23 22.51 -0.31
CA ASN A 69 21.48 22.33 -1.06
C ASN A 69 21.82 20.86 -1.33
N HIS A 70 20.98 19.92 -0.88
CA HIS A 70 21.20 18.50 -1.10
C HIS A 70 20.59 18.06 -2.45
N ASN A 71 21.44 17.65 -3.40
CA ASN A 71 21.07 17.28 -4.77
C ASN A 71 19.87 16.31 -4.87
N TYR A 72 19.72 15.39 -3.92
CA TYR A 72 18.62 14.43 -3.89
C TYR A 72 17.28 15.00 -3.38
N TYR A 73 17.31 15.98 -2.48
CA TYR A 73 16.10 16.49 -1.80
C TYR A 73 15.60 17.82 -2.35
N ASP A 74 16.41 18.50 -3.15
CA ASP A 74 16.02 19.77 -3.76
C ASP A 74 14.81 19.62 -4.72
N SER A 75 14.61 18.46 -5.34
CA SER A 75 13.41 18.22 -6.15
C SER A 75 12.14 17.88 -5.34
N LEU A 76 12.23 17.79 -4.00
CA LEU A 76 11.16 17.31 -3.11
C LEU A 76 10.82 18.31 -1.98
N PRO A 77 10.23 19.48 -2.30
CA PRO A 77 9.98 20.54 -1.31
C PRO A 77 9.02 20.14 -0.18
N ILE A 78 8.00 19.31 -0.46
CA ILE A 78 7.05 18.89 0.59
C ILE A 78 7.70 17.91 1.57
N PHE A 79 8.62 17.07 1.09
CA PHE A 79 9.44 16.24 1.97
C PHE A 79 10.33 17.09 2.90
N ARG A 80 10.93 18.18 2.37
CA ARG A 80 11.75 19.11 3.16
C ARG A 80 10.95 19.74 4.30
N ILE A 81 9.75 20.24 3.98
CA ILE A 81 8.85 20.83 4.99
C ILE A 81 8.50 19.80 6.07
N TYR A 82 8.21 18.55 5.69
CA TYR A 82 7.91 17.49 6.66
C TYR A 82 9.07 17.23 7.63
N PHE A 83 10.31 17.14 7.12
CA PHE A 83 11.49 16.95 7.98
C PHE A 83 11.78 18.16 8.86
N TYR A 84 11.59 19.37 8.32
CA TYR A 84 11.75 20.61 9.08
C TYR A 84 10.73 20.73 10.23
N LEU A 85 9.47 20.36 9.99
CA LEU A 85 8.47 20.34 11.05
C LEU A 85 8.82 19.31 12.14
N ILE A 86 9.37 18.15 11.75
CA ILE A 86 9.78 17.13 12.72
C ILE A 86 11.05 17.53 13.46
N SER A 87 11.95 18.31 12.88
CA SER A 87 13.18 18.71 13.56
C SER A 87 12.94 19.56 14.81
N PHE A 88 11.78 20.23 14.91
CA PHE A 88 11.36 20.89 16.16
C PHE A 88 11.15 19.92 17.32
N LEU A 89 10.93 18.64 17.04
CA LEU A 89 10.90 17.58 18.04
C LEU A 89 12.33 17.12 18.29
N GLN A 90 12.81 17.23 19.53
CA GLN A 90 14.22 17.00 19.87
C GLN A 90 14.70 15.56 19.65
N TYR A 91 13.79 14.58 19.68
CA TYR A 91 14.14 13.16 19.55
C TYR A 91 13.86 12.62 18.15
N ASN A 92 14.87 11.98 17.54
CA ASN A 92 14.75 11.42 16.19
C ASN A 92 13.68 10.33 16.05
N GLY A 93 13.37 9.62 17.15
CA GLY A 93 12.31 8.61 17.20
C GLY A 93 10.93 9.13 16.79
N PHE A 94 10.67 10.44 16.89
CA PHE A 94 9.41 11.01 16.43
C PHE A 94 9.17 10.84 14.93
N LEU A 95 10.23 10.84 14.11
CA LEU A 95 10.10 10.66 12.67
C LEU A 95 9.46 9.31 12.29
N PRO A 96 10.02 8.15 12.69
CA PRO A 96 9.39 6.87 12.43
C PRO A 96 8.04 6.74 13.17
N ALA A 97 7.90 7.25 14.39
CA ALA A 97 6.64 7.16 15.14
C ALA A 97 5.47 7.84 14.43
N ILE A 98 5.63 9.10 14.01
CA ILE A 98 4.60 9.87 13.28
C ILE A 98 4.29 9.19 11.95
N THR A 99 5.32 8.75 11.23
CA THR A 99 5.17 8.04 9.95
C THR A 99 4.36 6.76 10.11
N VAL A 100 4.69 5.95 11.13
CA VAL A 100 3.99 4.71 11.45
C VAL A 100 2.54 4.98 11.83
N PHE A 101 2.32 5.95 12.71
CA PHE A 101 0.97 6.34 13.15
C PHE A 101 0.09 6.69 11.95
N ILE A 102 0.54 7.63 11.10
CA ILE A 102 -0.23 8.08 9.93
C ILE A 102 -0.53 6.89 8.99
N THR A 103 0.49 6.08 8.70
CA THR A 103 0.38 4.95 7.76
C THR A 103 -0.67 3.93 8.21
N TYR A 104 -0.59 3.47 9.45
CA TYR A 104 -1.55 2.50 9.99
C TYR A 104 -2.93 3.13 10.23
N ALA A 105 -2.99 4.34 10.78
CA ALA A 105 -4.24 5.00 11.09
C ALA A 105 -5.08 5.25 9.82
N LEU A 106 -4.47 5.74 8.73
CA LEU A 106 -5.18 5.97 7.47
C LEU A 106 -5.65 4.66 6.82
N THR A 107 -4.82 3.63 6.85
CA THR A 107 -5.17 2.31 6.29
C THR A 107 -6.32 1.67 7.07
N PHE A 108 -6.21 1.64 8.40
CA PHE A 108 -7.28 1.08 9.22
C PHE A 108 -8.55 1.94 9.22
N LYS A 109 -8.43 3.26 9.10
CA LYS A 109 -9.58 4.14 8.87
C LYS A 109 -10.29 3.78 7.57
N THR A 110 -9.55 3.44 6.51
CA THR A 110 -10.13 2.93 5.24
C THR A 110 -10.87 1.62 5.47
N ILE A 111 -10.27 0.65 6.16
CA ILE A 111 -10.90 -0.62 6.52
C ILE A 111 -12.20 -0.39 7.31
N TYR A 112 -12.17 0.47 8.33
CA TYR A 112 -13.37 0.77 9.12
C TYR A 112 -14.47 1.40 8.26
N LYS A 113 -14.15 2.44 7.48
CA LYS A 113 -15.12 3.14 6.63
C LYS A 113 -15.73 2.20 5.59
N LEU A 114 -14.93 1.34 4.96
CA LEU A 114 -15.42 0.29 4.06
C LEU A 114 -16.35 -0.70 4.78
N GLY A 115 -15.95 -1.13 5.98
CA GLY A 115 -16.69 -2.11 6.77
C GLY A 115 -18.07 -1.63 7.20
N ILE A 116 -18.17 -0.35 7.56
CA ILE A 116 -19.46 0.29 7.85
C ILE A 116 -20.25 0.51 6.56
N ARG A 117 -19.65 1.16 5.55
CA ARG A 117 -20.34 1.53 4.29
C ARG A 117 -20.96 0.32 3.57
N TYR A 118 -20.25 -0.80 3.52
CA TYR A 118 -20.70 -1.99 2.80
C TYR A 118 -21.29 -3.08 3.69
N ASN A 119 -21.55 -2.76 4.95
CA ASN A 119 -22.06 -3.68 5.95
C ASN A 119 -21.27 -5.01 6.06
N VAL A 120 -19.93 -4.91 6.11
CA VAL A 120 -19.04 -6.07 6.21
C VAL A 120 -19.02 -6.60 7.64
N SER A 121 -18.96 -7.92 7.81
CA SER A 121 -18.85 -8.56 9.12
C SER A 121 -17.56 -8.17 9.84
N LYS A 122 -17.58 -8.24 11.18
CA LYS A 122 -16.39 -8.04 12.02
C LYS A 122 -15.22 -8.91 11.55
N LEU A 123 -15.48 -10.19 11.28
CA LEU A 123 -14.46 -11.13 10.79
C LEU A 123 -13.87 -10.69 9.44
N GLY A 124 -14.67 -10.15 8.52
CA GLY A 124 -14.16 -9.63 7.25
C GLY A 124 -13.23 -8.42 7.44
N MET A 125 -13.53 -7.55 8.39
CA MET A 125 -12.67 -6.41 8.76
C MET A 125 -11.36 -6.88 9.39
N LEU A 126 -11.42 -7.85 10.32
CA LEU A 126 -10.25 -8.43 10.97
C LEU A 126 -9.37 -9.24 10.01
N LEU A 127 -9.97 -9.93 9.02
CA LEU A 127 -9.23 -10.64 7.99
C LEU A 127 -8.42 -9.67 7.11
N ALA A 128 -9.00 -8.53 6.77
CA ALA A 128 -8.30 -7.49 6.01
C ALA A 128 -7.20 -6.81 6.83
N MET A 129 -7.46 -6.56 8.12
CA MET A 129 -6.43 -6.09 9.07
C MET A 129 -5.28 -7.10 9.16
N LEU A 130 -5.57 -8.40 9.34
CA LEU A 130 -4.59 -9.48 9.41
C LEU A 130 -3.72 -9.50 8.14
N PHE A 131 -4.35 -9.45 6.97
CA PHE A 131 -3.61 -9.42 5.71
C PHE A 131 -2.70 -8.21 5.61
N PHE A 132 -3.23 -7.01 5.92
CA PHE A 132 -2.42 -5.79 5.88
C PHE A 132 -1.24 -5.89 6.85
N VAL A 133 -1.49 -6.12 8.14
CA VAL A 133 -0.42 -6.19 9.16
C VAL A 133 0.57 -7.31 8.87
N GLY A 134 0.10 -8.46 8.40
CA GLY A 134 0.94 -9.63 8.18
C GLY A 134 1.81 -9.58 6.92
N THR A 135 1.37 -8.87 5.88
CA THR A 135 2.10 -8.75 4.61
C THR A 135 2.87 -7.43 4.47
N PHE A 136 2.48 -6.42 5.24
CA PHE A 136 3.10 -5.11 5.23
C PHE A 136 4.43 -5.11 5.98
N ASN A 137 5.47 -4.60 5.33
CA ASN A 137 6.82 -4.61 5.87
C ASN A 137 7.03 -3.44 6.83
N TYR A 138 6.96 -3.71 8.13
CA TYR A 138 7.12 -2.70 9.18
C TYR A 138 8.53 -2.06 9.17
N LEU A 139 9.59 -2.86 9.00
CA LEU A 139 10.96 -2.35 8.87
C LEU A 139 11.13 -1.51 7.60
N GLY A 140 10.49 -1.93 6.51
CA GLY A 140 10.42 -1.18 5.26
C GLY A 140 9.70 0.17 5.41
N LEU A 141 8.72 0.26 6.31
CA LEU A 141 8.07 1.53 6.67
C LEU A 141 8.97 2.40 7.56
N LEU A 142 9.65 1.83 8.55
CA LEU A 142 10.58 2.55 9.42
C LEU A 142 11.77 3.12 8.65
N SER A 143 12.34 2.33 7.73
CA SER A 143 13.48 2.75 6.91
C SER A 143 13.03 3.59 5.72
N GLY A 144 12.04 3.12 4.97
CA GLY A 144 11.53 3.76 3.75
C GLY A 144 10.38 4.73 4.01
N ILE A 145 10.54 5.60 5.02
CA ILE A 145 9.51 6.53 5.53
C ILE A 145 8.80 7.27 4.40
N ARG A 146 9.57 7.81 3.44
CA ARG A 146 9.03 8.65 2.37
C ARG A 146 8.00 7.94 1.51
N ASN A 147 8.38 6.76 1.00
CA ASN A 147 7.55 6.04 0.03
C ASN A 147 6.28 5.49 0.68
N MET A 148 6.41 4.85 1.84
CA MET A 148 5.28 4.20 2.51
C MET A 148 4.28 5.21 3.06
N LEU A 149 4.75 6.34 3.58
CA LEU A 149 3.88 7.43 4.01
C LEU A 149 3.12 8.01 2.82
N ALA A 150 3.81 8.32 1.72
CA ALA A 150 3.17 8.86 0.52
C ALA A 150 2.11 7.90 -0.04
N PHE A 151 2.41 6.60 -0.06
CA PHE A 151 1.48 5.57 -0.52
C PHE A 151 0.25 5.42 0.36
N SER A 152 0.40 5.46 1.68
CA SER A 152 -0.74 5.36 2.59
C SER A 152 -1.69 6.57 2.49
N VAL A 153 -1.12 7.77 2.43
CA VAL A 153 -1.88 9.01 2.21
C VAL A 153 -2.56 8.96 0.84
N PHE A 154 -1.84 8.59 -0.22
CA PHE A 154 -2.40 8.46 -1.56
C PHE A 154 -3.58 7.47 -1.57
N ALA A 155 -3.40 6.26 -1.02
CA ALA A 155 -4.43 5.22 -1.00
C ALA A 155 -5.69 5.66 -0.22
N TYR A 156 -5.52 6.36 0.90
CA TYR A 156 -6.63 6.91 1.67
C TYR A 156 -7.43 7.96 0.88
N PHE A 157 -6.73 8.92 0.25
CA PHE A 157 -7.40 9.94 -0.56
C PHE A 157 -7.94 9.38 -1.87
N LEU A 158 -7.34 8.32 -2.42
CA LEU A 158 -7.90 7.56 -3.54
C LEU A 158 -9.23 6.91 -3.18
N TYR A 159 -9.36 6.36 -1.97
CA TYR A 159 -10.64 5.87 -1.47
C TYR A 159 -11.68 6.99 -1.34
N ILE A 160 -11.31 8.14 -0.78
CA ILE A 160 -12.20 9.30 -0.66
C ILE A 160 -12.68 9.79 -2.03
N ASP A 161 -11.76 9.96 -2.99
CA ASP A 161 -12.06 10.44 -4.35
C ASP A 161 -12.87 9.42 -5.16
N LEU A 162 -12.40 8.17 -5.23
CA LEU A 162 -12.96 7.18 -6.15
C LEU A 162 -14.15 6.43 -5.61
N VAL A 163 -14.26 6.25 -4.29
CA VAL A 163 -15.34 5.48 -3.66
C VAL A 163 -16.33 6.39 -2.96
N GLU A 164 -15.88 7.30 -2.10
CA GLU A 164 -16.79 8.20 -1.38
C GLU A 164 -17.30 9.36 -2.21
N LYS A 165 -16.60 9.71 -3.30
CA LYS A 165 -16.91 10.85 -4.17
C LYS A 165 -16.95 12.17 -3.41
N LYS A 166 -16.07 12.35 -2.43
CA LYS A 166 -15.99 13.56 -1.60
C LYS A 166 -14.74 14.37 -1.91
N ASN A 167 -14.85 15.69 -1.91
CA ASN A 167 -13.73 16.63 -1.94
C ASN A 167 -12.69 16.33 -3.04
N SER A 168 -13.14 16.04 -4.27
CA SER A 168 -12.24 15.59 -5.36
C SER A 168 -11.12 16.60 -5.66
N LEU A 169 -11.42 17.90 -5.66
CA LEU A 169 -10.41 18.95 -5.84
C LEU A 169 -9.31 18.89 -4.76
N PHE A 170 -9.71 18.71 -3.50
CA PHE A 170 -8.76 18.55 -2.40
C PHE A 170 -7.94 17.26 -2.55
N CYS A 171 -8.54 16.17 -3.01
CA CYS A 171 -7.81 14.94 -3.29
C CYS A 171 -6.75 15.15 -4.37
N TRP A 172 -7.07 15.89 -5.44
CA TRP A 172 -6.10 16.27 -6.48
C TRP A 172 -4.96 17.13 -5.95
N LEU A 173 -5.26 18.11 -5.09
CA LEU A 173 -4.23 18.90 -4.42
C LEU A 173 -3.28 18.00 -3.62
N ILE A 174 -3.82 17.08 -2.82
CA ILE A 174 -3.01 16.12 -2.06
C ILE A 174 -2.15 15.25 -3.01
N TYR A 175 -2.71 14.75 -4.11
CA TYR A 175 -1.95 13.96 -5.08
C TYR A 175 -0.75 14.71 -5.65
N ILE A 176 -0.93 15.99 -6.00
CA ILE A 176 0.14 16.85 -6.51
C ILE A 176 1.20 17.09 -5.42
N LEU A 177 0.78 17.40 -4.19
CA LEU A 177 1.71 17.58 -3.06
C LEU A 177 2.54 16.31 -2.78
N LEU A 178 1.94 15.13 -2.95
CA LEU A 178 2.64 13.85 -2.78
C LEU A 178 3.71 13.62 -3.86
N CYS A 179 3.53 14.12 -5.10
CA CYS A 179 4.58 14.08 -6.13
C CYS A 179 5.85 14.80 -5.68
N PHE A 180 5.70 15.89 -4.91
CA PHE A 180 6.79 16.65 -4.31
C PHE A 180 7.26 16.11 -2.95
N PHE A 181 6.65 15.03 -2.46
CA PHE A 181 7.07 14.31 -1.27
C PHE A 181 7.89 13.06 -1.65
N HIS A 182 7.41 12.30 -2.63
CA HIS A 182 8.10 11.12 -3.14
C HIS A 182 7.75 10.85 -4.61
N SER A 183 8.79 10.69 -5.43
CA SER A 183 8.69 10.53 -6.90
C SER A 183 7.83 9.36 -7.36
N SER A 184 7.75 8.25 -6.62
CA SER A 184 6.90 7.09 -7.00
C SER A 184 5.41 7.45 -7.12
N THR A 185 4.96 8.51 -6.45
CA THR A 185 3.58 8.95 -6.51
C THR A 185 3.25 9.65 -7.83
N VAL A 186 4.25 10.13 -8.59
CA VAL A 186 4.06 10.62 -9.96
C VAL A 186 3.42 9.54 -10.82
N VAL A 187 3.91 8.30 -10.72
CA VAL A 187 3.34 7.13 -11.43
C VAL A 187 1.88 6.90 -11.03
N LEU A 188 1.55 7.04 -9.74
CA LEU A 188 0.18 6.90 -9.25
C LEU A 188 -0.76 7.99 -9.78
N VAL A 189 -0.26 9.24 -9.88
CA VAL A 189 -1.00 10.35 -10.48
C VAL A 189 -1.22 10.12 -11.97
N LEU A 190 -0.21 9.65 -12.69
CA LEU A 190 -0.34 9.27 -14.10
C LEU A 190 -1.43 8.20 -14.29
N PHE A 191 -1.48 7.18 -13.44
CA PHE A 191 -2.56 6.19 -13.51
C PHE A 191 -3.93 6.76 -13.15
N ARG A 192 -3.99 7.75 -12.24
CA ARG A 192 -5.23 8.44 -11.91
C ARG A 192 -5.75 9.25 -13.10
N LEU A 193 -4.85 9.82 -13.90
CA LEU A 193 -5.15 10.50 -15.16
C LEU A 193 -5.55 9.50 -16.26
N LEU A 194 -4.81 8.40 -16.43
CA LEU A 194 -5.15 7.32 -17.39
C LEU A 194 -6.55 6.74 -17.13
N LEU A 195 -7.04 6.79 -15.90
CA LEU A 195 -8.37 6.33 -15.55
C LEU A 195 -9.49 7.07 -16.32
N TYR A 196 -9.28 8.33 -16.73
CA TYR A 196 -10.25 9.07 -17.56
C TYR A 196 -10.38 8.47 -18.96
N LEU A 197 -9.31 7.88 -19.48
CA LEU A 197 -9.30 7.18 -20.77
C LEU A 197 -9.82 5.75 -20.64
N TYR A 198 -10.05 5.24 -19.42
CA TYR A 198 -10.31 3.83 -19.16
C TYR A 198 -11.78 3.43 -19.40
N ASN A 199 -12.03 2.75 -20.53
CA ASN A 199 -13.29 2.11 -20.86
C ASN A 199 -13.12 0.60 -21.14
N LYS A 200 -14.16 -0.09 -21.63
CA LYS A 200 -14.12 -1.55 -21.86
C LYS A 200 -13.08 -1.96 -22.90
N PHE A 201 -12.84 -1.12 -23.91
CA PHE A 201 -11.91 -1.36 -24.99
C PHE A 201 -10.52 -0.81 -24.66
N THR A 202 -10.42 0.51 -24.41
CA THR A 202 -9.15 1.18 -24.10
C THR A 202 -8.49 0.61 -22.86
N GLY A 203 -9.26 0.18 -21.85
CA GLY A 203 -8.72 -0.45 -20.65
C GLY A 203 -7.95 -1.73 -20.93
N LYS A 204 -8.36 -2.53 -21.93
CA LYS A 204 -7.60 -3.73 -22.33
C LYS A 204 -6.26 -3.35 -22.94
N ILE A 205 -6.28 -2.39 -23.87
CA ILE A 205 -5.08 -1.89 -24.55
C ILE A 205 -4.10 -1.31 -23.53
N ILE A 206 -4.57 -0.41 -22.65
CA ILE A 206 -3.75 0.21 -21.61
C ILE A 206 -3.12 -0.86 -20.72
N ASN A 207 -3.86 -1.86 -20.25
CA ASN A 207 -3.29 -2.92 -19.42
C ASN A 207 -2.25 -3.77 -20.16
N ILE A 208 -2.44 -4.07 -21.45
CA ILE A 208 -1.43 -4.78 -22.25
C ILE A 208 -0.15 -3.96 -22.37
N VAL A 209 -0.27 -2.66 -22.68
CA VAL A 209 0.86 -1.73 -22.73
C VAL A 209 1.57 -1.66 -21.37
N LEU A 210 0.81 -1.59 -20.28
CA LEU A 210 1.37 -1.60 -18.91
C LEU A 210 1.97 -2.94 -18.50
N ILE A 211 1.62 -4.07 -19.11
CA ILE A 211 2.32 -5.34 -18.89
C ILE A 211 3.63 -5.37 -19.68
N ALA A 212 3.65 -4.76 -20.87
CA ALA A 212 4.82 -4.72 -21.74
C ALA A 212 5.76 -3.52 -21.52
N TRP A 213 5.46 -2.64 -20.56
CA TRP A 213 6.14 -1.33 -20.44
C TRP A 213 7.66 -1.44 -20.28
N SER A 214 8.14 -2.47 -19.58
CA SER A 214 9.57 -2.65 -19.30
C SER A 214 10.39 -2.89 -20.56
N PHE A 215 9.80 -3.49 -21.60
CA PHE A 215 10.44 -3.64 -22.91
C PHE A 215 10.66 -2.30 -23.63
N GLY A 216 9.78 -1.32 -23.37
CA GLY A 216 9.87 0.05 -23.92
C GLY A 216 10.55 1.05 -22.99
N SER A 217 11.15 0.61 -21.87
CA SER A 217 11.69 1.50 -20.84
C SER A 217 12.78 2.43 -21.36
N PHE A 218 13.63 1.97 -22.28
CA PHE A 218 14.65 2.81 -22.95
C PHE A 218 14.03 4.01 -23.69
N MET A 219 12.92 3.79 -24.41
CA MET A 219 12.23 4.89 -25.10
C MET A 219 11.64 5.90 -24.10
N ILE A 220 11.09 5.41 -22.98
CA ILE A 220 10.58 6.27 -21.92
C ILE A 220 11.69 7.12 -21.31
N ILE A 221 12.86 6.52 -21.05
CA ILE A 221 14.03 7.23 -20.53
C ILE A 221 14.44 8.34 -21.51
N ASN A 222 14.62 8.04 -22.80
CA ASN A 222 15.01 9.04 -23.80
C ASN A 222 13.99 10.16 -23.96
N MET A 223 12.70 9.84 -23.90
CA MET A 223 11.64 10.86 -23.93
C MET A 223 11.72 11.78 -22.70
N LEU A 224 11.93 11.23 -21.50
CA LEU A 224 12.07 12.02 -20.29
C LEU A 224 13.36 12.84 -20.27
N ASP A 225 14.45 12.29 -20.81
CA ASP A 225 15.74 12.97 -20.90
C ASP A 225 15.65 14.20 -21.81
N SER A 226 14.86 14.14 -22.89
CA SER A 226 14.61 15.34 -23.71
C SER A 226 13.90 16.49 -22.95
N LEU A 227 13.36 16.23 -21.75
CA LEU A 227 12.74 17.23 -20.85
C LEU A 227 13.68 17.63 -19.68
N THR A 228 15.00 17.71 -19.95
CA THR A 228 16.07 17.90 -18.95
C THR A 228 15.88 19.06 -17.96
N ASP A 229 15.16 20.13 -18.31
CA ASP A 229 15.05 21.31 -17.44
C ASP A 229 14.20 21.09 -16.18
N ILE A 230 13.42 20.01 -16.13
CA ILE A 230 12.54 19.71 -14.99
C ILE A 230 13.26 18.80 -13.98
N LYS A 231 13.66 19.36 -12.83
CA LYS A 231 14.36 18.64 -11.74
C LYS A 231 13.64 17.35 -11.29
N LEU A 232 12.30 17.32 -11.31
CA LEU A 232 11.52 16.13 -10.95
C LEU A 232 11.72 14.99 -11.96
N PHE A 233 11.85 15.29 -13.26
CA PHE A 233 12.06 14.27 -14.29
C PHE A 233 13.48 13.72 -14.25
N LYS A 234 14.48 14.57 -13.99
CA LYS A 234 15.85 14.12 -13.68
C LYS A 234 15.88 13.12 -12.51
N LEU A 235 15.15 13.41 -11.42
CA LEU A 235 15.04 12.47 -10.28
C LEU A 235 14.40 11.14 -10.70
N LEU A 236 13.37 11.15 -11.57
CA LEU A 236 12.73 9.93 -12.06
C LEU A 236 13.68 9.10 -12.93
N ILE A 237 14.42 9.73 -13.84
CA ILE A 237 15.41 9.05 -14.69
C ILE A 237 16.48 8.39 -13.81
N MET A 238 17.09 9.14 -12.88
CA MET A 238 18.08 8.60 -11.95
C MET A 238 17.57 7.37 -11.18
N GLN A 239 16.29 7.37 -10.80
CA GLN A 239 15.69 6.22 -10.12
C GLN A 239 15.51 5.04 -11.06
N ILE A 240 15.01 5.25 -12.28
CA ILE A 240 14.82 4.17 -13.26
C ILE A 240 16.18 3.54 -13.63
N GLU A 241 17.18 4.36 -13.93
CA GLU A 241 18.53 3.94 -14.29
C GLU A 241 19.25 3.26 -13.13
N GLY A 242 19.17 3.82 -11.92
CA GLY A 242 19.73 3.22 -10.71
C GLY A 242 19.08 1.88 -10.31
N TYR A 243 17.94 1.52 -10.90
CA TYR A 243 17.31 0.20 -10.75
C TYR A 243 17.56 -0.73 -11.93
N SER A 244 18.24 -0.25 -12.98
CA SER A 244 18.58 -1.02 -14.18
C SER A 244 19.98 -1.65 -14.10
N THR A 245 20.82 -1.17 -13.17
CA THR A 245 22.08 -1.81 -12.82
C THR A 245 21.81 -3.15 -12.13
N LEU A 246 22.61 -4.18 -12.44
CA LEU A 246 22.54 -5.53 -11.87
C LEU A 246 22.93 -5.54 -10.39
N ASP A 247 22.21 -4.81 -9.55
CA ASP A 247 22.35 -4.89 -8.11
C ASP A 247 21.88 -6.26 -7.62
N TYR A 248 22.54 -6.75 -6.57
CA TYR A 248 22.27 -8.01 -5.91
C TYR A 248 20.76 -8.20 -5.68
N TYR A 249 20.16 -9.12 -6.43
CA TYR A 249 18.74 -9.45 -6.34
C TYR A 249 18.53 -10.37 -5.13
N PRO A 250 17.91 -9.91 -4.03
CA PRO A 250 17.72 -10.78 -2.90
C PRO A 250 16.51 -11.69 -3.22
N ILE A 251 16.83 -12.91 -3.65
CA ILE A 251 15.88 -13.93 -4.13
C ILE A 251 14.75 -14.16 -3.14
N ILE A 252 15.07 -14.26 -1.84
CA ILE A 252 14.09 -14.58 -0.79
C ILE A 252 13.06 -13.45 -0.59
N PRO A 253 13.44 -12.17 -0.39
CA PRO A 253 12.46 -11.07 -0.40
C PRO A 253 11.59 -11.02 -1.66
N ALA A 254 12.14 -11.32 -2.83
CA ALA A 254 11.37 -11.31 -4.07
C ALA A 254 10.26 -12.39 -4.05
N ILE A 255 10.56 -13.62 -3.65
CA ILE A 255 9.59 -14.72 -3.53
C ILE A 255 8.40 -14.32 -2.65
N SER A 256 8.65 -13.71 -1.49
CA SER A 256 7.58 -13.24 -0.61
C SER A 256 6.64 -12.26 -1.32
N LYS A 257 7.18 -11.35 -2.14
CA LYS A 257 6.42 -10.32 -2.86
C LYS A 257 5.67 -10.89 -4.05
N TYR A 258 6.20 -11.90 -4.74
CA TYR A 258 5.45 -12.64 -5.75
C TYR A 258 4.23 -13.34 -5.15
N LEU A 259 4.38 -14.04 -4.01
CA LEU A 259 3.27 -14.72 -3.34
C LEU A 259 2.17 -13.74 -2.88
N ILE A 260 2.57 -12.57 -2.35
CA ILE A 260 1.64 -11.49 -1.99
C ILE A 260 0.90 -10.99 -3.24
N LEU A 261 1.60 -10.71 -4.34
CA LEU A 261 0.99 -10.25 -5.58
C LEU A 261 -0.01 -11.27 -6.13
N ILE A 262 0.35 -12.55 -6.19
CA ILE A 262 -0.53 -13.63 -6.65
C ILE A 262 -1.79 -13.69 -5.79
N THR A 263 -1.65 -13.57 -4.46
CA THR A 263 -2.79 -13.55 -3.54
C THR A 263 -3.70 -12.35 -3.77
N ILE A 264 -3.12 -11.16 -3.98
CA ILE A 264 -3.87 -9.95 -4.34
C ILE A 264 -4.59 -10.14 -5.67
N MET A 265 -3.95 -10.72 -6.68
CA MET A 265 -4.56 -10.99 -7.98
C MET A 265 -5.73 -11.97 -7.87
N ILE A 266 -5.57 -13.09 -7.15
CA ILE A 266 -6.63 -14.08 -6.95
C ILE A 266 -7.83 -13.44 -6.23
N THR A 267 -7.58 -12.69 -5.15
CA THR A 267 -8.64 -12.02 -4.39
C THR A 267 -9.31 -10.90 -5.20
N PHE A 268 -8.54 -10.14 -5.98
CA PHE A 268 -9.05 -9.12 -6.89
C PHE A 268 -9.93 -9.72 -8.00
N LEU A 269 -9.48 -10.79 -8.66
CA LEU A 269 -10.25 -11.47 -9.71
C LEU A 269 -11.53 -12.08 -9.16
N TYR A 270 -11.47 -12.71 -7.98
CA TYR A 270 -12.66 -13.20 -7.30
C TYR A 270 -13.63 -12.06 -6.96
N PHE A 271 -13.12 -10.97 -6.39
CA PHE A 271 -13.91 -9.78 -6.11
C PHE A 271 -14.59 -9.25 -7.38
N MET A 272 -13.84 -9.12 -8.46
CA MET A 272 -14.35 -8.68 -9.76
C MET A 272 -15.36 -9.66 -10.34
N ASN A 273 -15.30 -10.94 -10.01
CA ASN A 273 -16.29 -11.91 -10.47
C ASN A 273 -17.62 -11.80 -9.68
N VAL A 274 -17.53 -11.66 -8.35
CA VAL A 274 -18.69 -11.69 -7.45
C VAL A 274 -19.39 -10.33 -7.32
N ASN A 275 -18.64 -9.23 -7.37
CA ASN A 275 -19.13 -7.88 -7.03
C ASN A 275 -19.25 -6.95 -8.25
N LYS A 276 -19.46 -7.50 -9.47
CA LYS A 276 -19.60 -6.73 -10.72
C LYS A 276 -20.65 -5.62 -10.66
N SER A 277 -21.67 -5.78 -9.79
CA SER A 277 -22.80 -4.87 -9.64
C SER A 277 -22.50 -3.63 -8.79
N ILE A 278 -21.41 -3.60 -8.00
CA ILE A 278 -21.10 -2.45 -7.13
C ILE A 278 -20.46 -1.32 -7.95
N LYS A 279 -21.32 -0.48 -8.55
CA LYS A 279 -20.90 0.64 -9.41
C LYS A 279 -19.96 1.63 -8.70
N GLU A 280 -20.16 1.87 -7.39
CA GLU A 280 -19.31 2.77 -6.59
C GLU A 280 -17.82 2.37 -6.61
N LEU A 281 -17.53 1.06 -6.65
CA LEU A 281 -16.15 0.55 -6.60
C LEU A 281 -15.49 0.48 -7.98
N LYS A 282 -16.22 0.80 -9.06
CA LYS A 282 -15.71 0.69 -10.43
C LYS A 282 -14.46 1.53 -10.68
N GLY A 283 -14.36 2.72 -10.07
CA GLY A 283 -13.20 3.59 -10.20
C GLY A 283 -11.95 2.96 -9.59
N ILE A 284 -12.04 2.55 -8.33
CA ILE A 284 -10.90 2.01 -7.57
C ILE A 284 -10.45 0.64 -8.09
N THR A 285 -11.37 -0.17 -8.61
CA THR A 285 -11.04 -1.48 -9.20
C THR A 285 -10.34 -1.36 -10.54
N ARG A 286 -10.75 -0.40 -11.38
CA ARG A 286 -10.03 -0.05 -12.62
C ARG A 286 -8.66 0.52 -12.34
N PHE A 287 -8.54 1.42 -11.35
CA PHE A 287 -7.24 1.93 -10.92
C PHE A 287 -6.33 0.79 -10.43
N SER A 288 -6.87 -0.16 -9.68
CA SER A 288 -6.09 -1.31 -9.22
C SER A 288 -5.71 -2.27 -10.35
N ALA A 289 -6.55 -2.42 -11.38
CA ALA A 289 -6.17 -3.16 -12.58
C ALA A 289 -4.94 -2.55 -13.27
N LEU A 290 -4.89 -1.22 -13.38
CA LEU A 290 -3.72 -0.50 -13.92
C LEU A 290 -2.46 -0.79 -13.10
N ILE A 291 -2.56 -0.69 -11.77
CA ILE A 291 -1.43 -0.96 -10.87
C ILE A 291 -0.99 -2.42 -10.97
N ILE A 292 -1.92 -3.37 -10.98
CA ILE A 292 -1.61 -4.80 -11.12
C ILE A 292 -0.89 -5.06 -12.44
N ALA A 293 -1.41 -4.54 -13.56
CA ALA A 293 -0.80 -4.67 -14.88
C ALA A 293 0.62 -4.10 -14.90
N PHE A 294 0.80 -2.88 -14.39
CA PHE A 294 2.11 -2.24 -14.28
C PHE A 294 3.08 -3.02 -13.39
N THR A 295 2.60 -3.55 -12.26
CA THR A 295 3.41 -4.34 -11.33
C THR A 295 3.88 -5.64 -11.98
N ILE A 296 3.02 -6.30 -12.77
CA ILE A 296 3.40 -7.48 -13.57
C ILE A 296 4.47 -7.11 -14.62
N GLY A 297 4.27 -6.00 -15.34
CA GLY A 297 5.27 -5.54 -16.30
C GLY A 297 6.61 -5.12 -15.67
N SER A 298 6.61 -4.86 -14.36
CA SER A 298 7.81 -4.46 -13.60
C SER A 298 8.59 -5.64 -13.00
N ILE A 299 8.21 -6.90 -13.24
CA ILE A 299 8.83 -8.08 -12.61
C ILE A 299 10.35 -8.15 -12.80
N THR A 300 10.86 -7.61 -13.91
CA THR A 300 12.30 -7.53 -14.21
C THR A 300 13.03 -6.43 -13.45
N ASN A 301 12.30 -5.45 -12.88
CA ASN A 301 12.85 -4.36 -12.08
C ASN A 301 12.44 -4.53 -10.61
N TYR A 302 13.34 -5.11 -9.81
CA TYR A 302 13.07 -5.46 -8.41
C TYR A 302 12.48 -4.32 -7.59
N HIS A 303 13.10 -3.14 -7.63
CA HIS A 303 12.71 -2.03 -6.78
C HIS A 303 11.33 -1.47 -7.16
N ILE A 304 11.05 -1.33 -8.45
CA ILE A 304 9.72 -0.92 -8.92
C ILE A 304 8.68 -1.98 -8.55
N PHE A 305 8.96 -3.25 -8.85
CA PHE A 305 8.09 -4.37 -8.51
C PHE A 305 7.69 -4.37 -7.02
N VAL A 306 8.67 -4.39 -6.11
CA VAL A 306 8.40 -4.45 -4.67
C VAL A 306 7.62 -3.22 -4.19
N ARG A 307 7.92 -2.03 -4.71
CA ARG A 307 7.19 -0.80 -4.34
C ARG A 307 5.72 -0.88 -4.71
N PHE A 308 5.39 -1.27 -5.94
CA PHE A 308 3.99 -1.30 -6.36
C PHE A 308 3.23 -2.52 -5.81
N VAL A 309 3.90 -3.62 -5.46
CA VAL A 309 3.31 -4.65 -4.59
C VAL A 309 2.95 -4.05 -3.23
N ASN A 310 3.83 -3.26 -2.60
CA ASN A 310 3.51 -2.60 -1.33
C ASN A 310 2.36 -1.61 -1.46
N PHE A 311 2.25 -0.88 -2.58
CA PHE A 311 1.10 -0.03 -2.83
C PHE A 311 -0.20 -0.84 -2.96
N LEU A 312 -0.17 -1.99 -3.64
CA LEU A 312 -1.32 -2.89 -3.73
C LEU A 312 -1.76 -3.45 -2.38
N ILE A 313 -0.85 -3.63 -1.42
CA ILE A 313 -1.20 -4.03 -0.03
C ILE A 313 -2.10 -2.97 0.65
N PHE A 314 -1.98 -1.68 0.33
CA PHE A 314 -2.89 -0.65 0.84
C PHE A 314 -4.30 -0.74 0.22
N LEU A 315 -4.42 -1.25 -1.01
CA LEU A 315 -5.70 -1.37 -1.73
C LEU A 315 -6.38 -2.73 -1.50
N SER A 316 -5.61 -3.77 -1.21
CA SER A 316 -6.11 -5.14 -1.03
C SER A 316 -7.19 -5.29 0.06
N PRO A 317 -7.25 -4.48 1.14
CA PRO A 317 -8.33 -4.57 2.10
C PRO A 317 -9.72 -4.41 1.48
N ILE A 318 -9.86 -3.61 0.42
CA ILE A 318 -11.13 -3.43 -0.31
C ILE A 318 -11.63 -4.78 -0.85
N TYR A 319 -10.74 -5.55 -1.49
CA TYR A 319 -11.08 -6.81 -2.12
C TYR A 319 -11.30 -7.90 -1.08
N ILE A 320 -10.43 -7.97 -0.08
CA ILE A 320 -10.46 -9.00 0.97
C ILE A 320 -11.73 -8.89 1.81
N MET A 321 -12.09 -7.69 2.26
CA MET A 321 -13.28 -7.48 3.09
C MET A 321 -14.56 -7.94 2.38
N LEU A 322 -14.63 -7.72 1.07
CA LEU A 322 -15.82 -7.97 0.26
C LEU A 322 -15.88 -9.40 -0.32
N ILE A 323 -14.89 -10.26 -0.01
CA ILE A 323 -15.01 -11.72 -0.20
C ILE A 323 -16.09 -12.29 0.73
N SER A 324 -16.19 -11.75 1.95
CA SER A 324 -17.10 -12.25 2.98
C SER A 324 -18.58 -11.97 2.64
N LYS A 325 -18.88 -10.99 1.79
CA LYS A 325 -20.25 -10.62 1.44
C LYS A 325 -20.83 -11.56 0.37
N ASN A 326 -21.99 -12.16 0.62
CA ASN A 326 -22.86 -12.68 -0.43
C ASN A 326 -23.76 -11.52 -0.86
N ILE A 327 -23.49 -10.88 -1.99
CA ILE A 327 -24.50 -10.01 -2.61
C ILE A 327 -25.33 -10.91 -3.51
N TYR A 328 -26.50 -11.32 -3.02
CA TYR A 328 -27.46 -12.04 -3.84
C TYR A 328 -28.18 -11.04 -4.76
N PRO A 329 -28.19 -11.23 -6.08
CA PRO A 329 -29.22 -10.64 -6.92
C PRO A 329 -30.55 -11.30 -6.53
N TYR A 330 -31.56 -10.49 -6.19
CA TYR A 330 -32.92 -10.95 -5.97
C TYR A 330 -33.46 -11.50 -7.30
N THR A 331 -33.68 -12.81 -7.41
CA THR A 331 -34.40 -13.41 -8.54
C THR A 331 -35.45 -14.35 -7.97
N SER A 332 -36.70 -13.96 -8.15
CA SER A 332 -37.91 -14.71 -7.82
C SER A 332 -38.21 -15.70 -8.95
N GLU A 333 -37.77 -16.95 -8.84
CA GLU A 333 -38.34 -18.07 -9.63
C GLU A 333 -37.87 -19.42 -9.05
N VAL A 334 -38.84 -20.25 -8.66
CA VAL A 334 -38.68 -21.32 -7.68
C VAL A 334 -39.05 -22.67 -8.31
N ASN A 335 -38.06 -23.59 -8.37
CA ASN A 335 -38.12 -25.00 -7.93
C ASN A 335 -37.07 -25.89 -8.62
N HIS A 336 -36.79 -25.75 -9.92
CA HIS A 336 -35.61 -26.39 -10.55
C HIS A 336 -34.30 -25.63 -10.29
N ALA A 337 -34.40 -24.34 -10.01
CA ALA A 337 -33.28 -23.51 -9.58
C ALA A 337 -32.72 -23.92 -8.21
N ALA A 338 -33.48 -24.61 -7.35
CA ALA A 338 -33.07 -24.85 -5.96
C ALA A 338 -31.91 -25.86 -5.80
N ILE A 339 -31.83 -26.88 -6.67
CA ILE A 339 -30.77 -27.90 -6.63
C ILE A 339 -29.48 -27.36 -7.27
N THR A 340 -29.57 -26.77 -8.46
CA THR A 340 -28.47 -26.06 -9.11
C THR A 340 -27.97 -24.91 -8.25
N TRP A 341 -28.85 -24.17 -7.57
CA TRP A 341 -28.53 -23.11 -6.59
C TRP A 341 -27.89 -23.67 -5.32
N ARG A 342 -28.36 -24.77 -4.74
CA ARG A 342 -27.69 -25.41 -3.59
C ARG A 342 -26.27 -25.81 -3.95
N GLN A 343 -26.06 -26.36 -5.14
CA GLN A 343 -24.74 -26.78 -5.64
C GLN A 343 -23.84 -25.58 -5.99
N THR A 344 -24.37 -24.52 -6.62
CA THR A 344 -23.62 -23.26 -6.82
C THR A 344 -23.33 -22.54 -5.50
N SER A 345 -24.23 -22.60 -4.52
CA SER A 345 -24.01 -21.99 -3.20
C SER A 345 -22.95 -22.75 -2.39
N LYS A 346 -22.93 -24.09 -2.47
CA LYS A 346 -21.92 -24.95 -1.84
C LYS A 346 -20.54 -24.71 -2.45
N ASN A 347 -20.45 -24.64 -3.79
CA ASN A 347 -19.22 -24.31 -4.49
C ASN A 347 -18.74 -22.89 -4.15
N LYS A 348 -19.63 -21.89 -4.12
CA LYS A 348 -19.29 -20.52 -3.69
C LYS A 348 -18.79 -20.47 -2.24
N LYS A 349 -19.40 -21.23 -1.33
CA LYS A 349 -18.97 -21.32 0.08
C LYS A 349 -17.58 -21.97 0.19
N LEU A 350 -17.33 -23.05 -0.56
CA LEU A 350 -16.02 -23.70 -0.61
C LEU A 350 -14.93 -22.77 -1.16
N THR A 351 -15.19 -22.07 -2.27
CA THR A 351 -14.25 -21.09 -2.83
C THR A 351 -13.95 -19.98 -1.82
N LYS A 352 -14.95 -19.49 -1.08
CA LYS A 352 -14.74 -18.49 -0.01
C LYS A 352 -13.84 -19.03 1.09
N SER A 353 -14.09 -20.25 1.57
CA SER A 353 -13.24 -20.87 2.61
C SER A 353 -11.79 -21.02 2.13
N ILE A 354 -11.58 -21.47 0.88
CA ILE A 354 -10.25 -21.60 0.28
C ILE A 354 -9.56 -20.22 0.21
N LEU A 355 -10.27 -19.18 -0.19
CA LEU A 355 -9.70 -17.82 -0.25
C LEU A 355 -9.34 -17.29 1.14
N VAL A 356 -10.20 -17.51 2.14
CA VAL A 356 -9.90 -17.11 3.52
C VAL A 356 -8.67 -17.85 4.04
N LEU A 357 -8.57 -19.16 3.79
CA LEU A 357 -7.39 -19.96 4.15
C LEU A 357 -6.13 -19.45 3.44
N LEU A 358 -6.21 -19.16 2.13
CA LEU A 358 -5.09 -18.59 1.38
C LEU A 358 -4.62 -17.26 1.99
N ILE A 359 -5.55 -16.36 2.32
CA ILE A 359 -5.24 -15.07 2.93
C ILE A 359 -4.55 -15.25 4.28
N ILE A 360 -5.07 -16.13 5.14
CA ILE A 360 -4.49 -16.41 6.45
C ILE A 360 -3.09 -17.02 6.28
N SER A 361 -2.94 -18.05 5.45
CA SER A 361 -1.67 -18.74 5.22
C SER A 361 -0.59 -17.78 4.71
N ILE A 362 -0.93 -16.93 3.74
CA ILE A 362 0.02 -15.95 3.19
C ILE A 362 0.37 -14.86 4.20
N SER A 363 -0.60 -14.45 5.03
CA SER A 363 -0.34 -13.50 6.12
C SER A 363 0.63 -14.09 7.15
N LEU A 364 0.41 -15.33 7.58
CA LEU A 364 1.27 -16.02 8.54
C LEU A 364 2.65 -16.33 7.96
N LEU A 365 2.72 -16.78 6.71
CA LEU A 365 3.98 -17.02 6.01
C LEU A 365 4.79 -15.71 5.86
N SER A 366 4.12 -14.61 5.52
CA SER A 366 4.75 -13.29 5.41
C SER A 366 5.25 -12.78 6.75
N ILE A 367 4.48 -12.98 7.83
CA ILE A 367 4.91 -12.71 9.21
C ILE A 367 6.19 -13.49 9.49
N LEU A 368 6.17 -14.82 9.36
CA LEU A 368 7.33 -15.68 9.61
C LEU A 368 8.56 -15.21 8.81
N TYR A 369 8.38 -14.93 7.52
CA TYR A 369 9.44 -14.40 6.67
C TYR A 369 10.00 -13.07 7.20
N LEU A 370 9.14 -12.10 7.52
CA LEU A 370 9.57 -10.80 8.03
C LEU A 370 10.33 -10.95 9.35
N PHE A 371 9.90 -11.84 10.24
CA PHE A 371 10.60 -12.10 11.50
C PHE A 371 11.96 -12.74 11.32
N VAL A 372 12.06 -13.80 10.51
CA VAL A 372 13.30 -14.55 10.31
C VAL A 372 14.34 -13.71 9.56
N PHE A 373 13.91 -12.95 8.55
CA PHE A 373 14.86 -12.32 7.61
C PHE A 373 15.01 -10.82 7.77
N GLN A 374 14.02 -10.10 8.32
CA GLN A 374 14.04 -8.62 8.35
C GLN A 374 14.08 -8.08 9.77
N TYR A 375 13.16 -8.49 10.65
CA TYR A 375 13.02 -7.90 11.97
C TYR A 375 14.12 -8.32 12.96
N ARG A 376 14.99 -9.27 12.59
CA ARG A 376 16.23 -9.57 13.31
C ARG A 376 17.19 -8.38 13.38
N TYR A 377 17.06 -7.44 12.45
CA TYR A 377 17.90 -6.24 12.37
C TYR A 377 17.33 -5.04 13.14
N ILE A 378 16.14 -5.16 13.75
CA ILE A 378 15.56 -4.09 14.55
C ILE A 378 16.19 -4.10 15.94
N GLN A 379 16.86 -3.01 16.27
CA GLN A 379 17.38 -2.71 17.61
C GLN A 379 16.47 -1.69 18.29
N PHE A 380 16.38 -1.78 19.62
CA PHE A 380 15.60 -0.86 20.45
C PHE A 380 16.54 -0.18 21.46
N SER A 381 16.28 1.10 21.74
CA SER A 381 17.01 1.92 22.74
C SER A 381 16.59 1.60 24.16
#